data_AF-A0A2G5EGG0-F1
#
_entry.id   AF-A0A2G5EGG0-F1
#
_cell.length_a   1.000
_cell.length_b   1.000
_cell.length_c   1.000
_cell.angle_alpha   90.00
_cell.angle_beta   90.00
_cell.angle_gamma   90.00
#
_symmetry.space_group_name_H-M   'P 1'
#
loop_
_entity.id
_entity.type
_entity.pdbx_description
1 polymer ?
#
loop_
_entity_poly.entity_id
_entity_poly.type
_entity_poly.pdbx_seq_one_letter_code
_entity_poly.pdbx_strand_id
1 'polypeptide(L)'
;MSVRGRIKPNTCSGRLALTIIFVLGIALICTGVRYLYGGNGAEEPYPWKGHYSQFTLLTMTYDARLWNLKMYVKHYSRCPSVKEIVVVWNKGKPPELSDLESAVPVRIRVEEKNSLNNRFNLMMLNKASEIVGFYPRLTDGSPLKYRDEKYARSHGGYNMILTGAAFIDSEFAFKRYWSEEAKAGREVVDKYFNSISRNTQVHYRIRSDCLHKFSQMYGNLASLKSKFNGRSDGWDV
;
A
#
# COMPACT_ATOMS: atom_id res chain seq x y z
N MET A 1 -15.72 -21.91 -39.13
CA MET A 1 -14.80 -23.07 -39.16
C MET A 1 -14.74 -23.67 -37.76
N SER A 2 -15.40 -24.82 -37.54
CA SER A 2 -15.43 -25.51 -36.24
C SER A 2 -14.41 -26.65 -36.26
N VAL A 3 -13.25 -26.46 -35.63
CA VAL A 3 -12.25 -27.51 -35.47
C VAL A 3 -12.59 -28.27 -34.19
N ARG A 4 -13.56 -29.19 -34.26
CA ARG A 4 -13.84 -30.14 -33.18
C ARG A 4 -13.12 -31.45 -33.46
N GLY A 5 -11.78 -31.41 -33.38
CA GLY A 5 -10.94 -32.60 -33.47
C GLY A 5 -11.11 -33.47 -32.23
N ARG A 6 -11.73 -34.65 -32.37
CA ARG A 6 -11.75 -35.67 -31.30
C ARG A 6 -10.35 -36.29 -31.20
N ILE A 7 -9.57 -35.90 -30.20
CA ILE A 7 -8.31 -36.55 -29.88
C ILE A 7 -8.61 -37.99 -29.46
N LYS A 8 -8.12 -38.97 -30.22
CA LYS A 8 -8.26 -40.39 -29.88
C LYS A 8 -7.07 -40.81 -29.00
N PRO A 9 -7.24 -41.04 -27.68
CA PRO A 9 -6.12 -41.29 -26.76
C PRO A 9 -5.36 -42.60 -27.01
N ASN A 10 -5.91 -43.49 -27.84
CA ASN A 10 -5.35 -44.82 -28.09
C ASN A 10 -4.42 -44.86 -29.32
N THR A 11 -4.27 -43.76 -30.06
CA THR A 11 -3.32 -43.66 -31.19
C THR A 11 -2.03 -42.98 -30.75
N CYS A 12 -0.90 -43.31 -31.39
CA CYS A 12 0.40 -42.69 -31.11
C CYS A 12 0.33 -41.15 -31.23
N SER A 13 -0.32 -40.65 -32.28
CA SER A 13 -0.56 -39.22 -32.50
C SER A 13 -1.45 -38.58 -31.43
N GLY A 14 -2.46 -39.28 -30.92
CA GLY A 14 -3.34 -38.78 -29.87
C GLY A 14 -2.66 -38.74 -28.50
N ARG A 15 -1.83 -39.74 -28.18
CA ARG A 15 -0.98 -39.72 -26.98
C ARG A 15 0.01 -38.56 -27.04
N LEU A 16 0.68 -38.36 -28.17
CA LEU A 16 1.61 -37.25 -28.37
C LEU A 16 0.93 -35.89 -28.16
N ALA A 17 -0.26 -35.69 -28.73
CA ALA A 17 -1.01 -34.44 -28.58
C ALA A 17 -1.41 -34.18 -27.11
N LEU A 18 -1.85 -35.21 -26.38
CA LEU A 18 -2.18 -35.08 -24.96
C LEU A 18 -0.94 -34.77 -24.11
N THR A 19 0.19 -35.39 -24.40
CA THR A 19 1.46 -35.09 -23.72
C THR A 19 1.88 -33.64 -23.96
N ILE A 20 1.78 -33.14 -25.20
CA ILE A 20 2.11 -31.74 -25.52
C ILE A 20 1.19 -30.77 -24.77
N ILE A 21 -0.12 -31.03 -24.74
CA ILE A 21 -1.08 -30.18 -24.00
C ILE A 21 -0.76 -30.19 -22.51
N PHE A 22 -0.43 -31.35 -21.93
CA PHE A 22 -0.08 -31.46 -20.53
C PHE A 22 1.21 -30.70 -20.19
N VAL A 23 2.26 -30.84 -21.03
CA VAL A 23 3.52 -30.11 -20.86
C VAL A 23 3.31 -28.60 -21.00
N LEU A 24 2.52 -28.15 -21.99
CA LEU A 24 2.15 -26.74 -22.13
C LEU A 24 1.36 -26.23 -20.93
N GLY A 25 0.44 -27.03 -20.39
CA GLY A 25 -0.31 -26.70 -19.18
C GLY A 25 0.60 -26.52 -17.97
N ILE A 26 1.55 -27.44 -17.76
CA ILE A 26 2.56 -27.32 -16.71
C ILE A 26 3.41 -26.07 -16.92
N ALA A 27 3.92 -25.84 -18.14
CA ALA A 27 4.73 -24.67 -18.44
C ALA A 27 3.97 -23.37 -18.16
N LEU A 28 2.70 -23.27 -18.58
CA LEU A 28 1.83 -22.13 -18.33
C LEU A 28 1.58 -21.93 -16.83
N ILE A 29 1.33 -23.00 -16.07
CA ILE A 29 1.18 -22.96 -14.62
C ILE A 29 2.49 -22.49 -13.97
N CYS A 30 3.65 -23.04 -14.36
CA CYS A 30 4.95 -22.63 -13.84
C CYS A 30 5.26 -21.16 -14.16
N THR A 31 4.96 -20.69 -15.37
CA THR A 31 5.08 -19.26 -15.71
C THR A 31 4.09 -18.42 -14.92
N GLY A 32 2.83 -18.84 -14.81
CA GLY A 32 1.80 -18.12 -14.04
C GLY A 32 2.16 -18.01 -12.57
N VAL A 33 2.63 -19.10 -11.95
CA VAL A 33 3.19 -19.13 -10.59
C VAL A 33 4.42 -18.23 -10.50
N ARG A 34 5.34 -18.26 -11.47
CA ARG A 34 6.52 -17.39 -11.48
C ARG A 34 6.19 -15.91 -11.66
N TYR A 35 5.12 -15.56 -12.37
CA TYR A 35 4.64 -14.18 -12.52
C TYR A 35 3.82 -13.72 -11.31
N LEU A 36 2.98 -14.59 -10.72
CA LEU A 36 2.15 -14.28 -9.54
C LEU A 36 2.95 -14.28 -8.24
N TYR A 37 3.88 -15.22 -8.10
CA TYR A 37 4.80 -15.33 -6.96
C TYR A 37 6.18 -14.73 -7.26
N GLY A 38 6.38 -14.19 -8.47
CA GLY A 38 7.44 -13.26 -8.83
C GLY A 38 8.85 -13.73 -8.48
N GLY A 39 9.60 -14.21 -9.48
CA GLY A 39 11.06 -14.09 -9.42
C GLY A 39 11.44 -12.63 -9.15
N ASN A 40 12.48 -12.41 -8.34
CA ASN A 40 13.01 -11.09 -7.97
C ASN A 40 13.17 -10.20 -9.21
N GLY A 41 12.15 -9.43 -9.57
CA GLY A 41 12.22 -8.29 -10.51
C GLY A 41 13.01 -7.14 -9.88
N ALA A 42 14.02 -7.50 -9.11
CA ALA A 42 14.90 -6.66 -8.37
C ALA A 42 15.91 -6.09 -9.36
N GLU A 43 15.59 -4.93 -9.94
CA GLU A 43 16.68 -4.02 -10.28
C GLU A 43 17.53 -3.85 -9.02
N GLU A 44 18.87 -3.92 -9.17
CA GLU A 44 19.74 -3.66 -8.04
C GLU A 44 19.39 -2.29 -7.43
N PRO A 45 19.51 -2.12 -6.10
CA PRO A 45 19.21 -0.84 -5.46
C PRO A 45 19.92 0.29 -6.20
N TYR A 46 19.22 1.40 -6.45
CA TYR A 46 19.82 2.49 -7.21
C TYR A 46 20.96 3.14 -6.43
N PRO A 47 22.21 3.13 -6.95
CA PRO A 47 23.33 3.78 -6.29
C PRO A 47 23.19 5.30 -6.40
N TRP A 48 23.17 5.96 -5.25
CA TRP A 48 23.14 7.42 -5.14
C TRP A 48 24.31 7.88 -4.26
N LYS A 49 25.22 8.67 -4.85
CA LYS A 49 26.42 9.21 -4.16
C LYS A 49 27.24 8.15 -3.41
N GLY A 50 27.45 6.98 -4.01
CA GLY A 50 28.26 5.90 -3.43
C GLY A 50 27.56 5.05 -2.36
N HIS A 51 26.27 5.30 -2.12
CA HIS A 51 25.43 4.47 -1.25
C HIS A 51 24.22 3.95 -2.02
N TYR A 52 23.75 2.76 -1.68
CA TYR A 52 22.50 2.25 -2.23
C TYR A 52 21.30 2.97 -1.60
N SER A 53 20.38 3.45 -2.44
CA SER A 53 19.11 4.00 -1.99
C SER A 53 18.35 2.93 -1.20
N GLN A 54 17.89 3.27 0.00
CA GLN A 54 17.20 2.35 0.89
C GLN A 54 16.02 3.02 1.58
N PHE A 55 15.00 2.22 1.92
CA PHE A 55 13.84 2.67 2.67
C PHE A 55 13.37 1.59 3.66
N THR A 56 12.63 2.04 4.67
CA THR A 56 11.95 1.14 5.61
C THR A 56 10.49 1.01 5.22
N LEU A 57 9.98 -0.22 5.23
CA LEU A 57 8.56 -0.46 5.12
C LEU A 57 7.91 -0.43 6.48
N LEU A 58 6.97 0.50 6.68
CA LEU A 58 6.14 0.56 7.87
C LEU A 58 4.74 0.01 7.52
N THR A 59 4.30 -1.00 8.27
CA THR A 59 2.95 -1.56 8.14
C THR A 59 2.29 -1.65 9.50
N MET A 60 1.01 -1.27 9.57
CA MET A 60 0.22 -1.37 10.79
C MET A 60 -0.85 -2.45 10.61
N THR A 61 -0.91 -3.38 11.56
CA THR A 61 -1.79 -4.55 11.48
C THR A 61 -2.24 -5.02 12.86
N TYR A 62 -3.03 -6.08 12.90
CA TYR A 62 -3.59 -6.68 14.12
C TYR A 62 -3.82 -8.19 13.92
N ASP A 63 -4.15 -8.88 15.00
CA ASP A 63 -4.29 -10.34 15.07
C ASP A 63 -5.09 -10.99 13.91
N ALA A 64 -6.27 -10.46 13.56
CA ALA A 64 -7.11 -11.03 12.51
C ALA A 64 -6.50 -10.93 11.09
N ARG A 65 -5.36 -10.24 10.94
CA ARG A 65 -4.63 -10.05 9.68
C ARG A 65 -3.25 -10.70 9.71
N LEU A 66 -2.98 -11.59 10.67
CA LEU A 66 -1.68 -12.24 10.81
C LEU A 66 -1.25 -12.97 9.52
N TRP A 67 -2.16 -13.68 8.85
CA TRP A 67 -1.82 -14.36 7.59
C TRP A 67 -1.42 -13.37 6.49
N ASN A 68 -2.13 -12.25 6.38
CA ASN A 68 -1.76 -11.17 5.45
C ASN A 68 -0.39 -10.58 5.81
N LEU A 69 -0.08 -10.42 7.10
CA LEU A 69 1.23 -9.96 7.56
C LEU A 69 2.34 -10.93 7.16
N LYS A 70 2.15 -12.24 7.36
CA LYS A 70 3.14 -13.26 6.97
C LYS A 70 3.46 -13.18 5.47
N MET A 71 2.43 -13.08 4.62
CA MET A 71 2.61 -12.93 3.17
C MET A 71 3.26 -11.59 2.80
N TYR A 72 2.87 -10.50 3.46
CA TYR A 72 3.44 -9.17 3.27
C TYR A 72 4.94 -9.17 3.57
N VAL A 73 5.34 -9.65 4.75
CA VAL A 73 6.76 -9.72 5.15
C VAL A 73 7.56 -10.60 4.20
N LYS A 74 7.01 -11.78 3.85
CA LYS A 74 7.67 -12.70 2.92
C LYS A 74 7.92 -12.05 1.56
N HIS A 75 6.93 -11.38 1.00
CA HIS A 75 7.08 -10.72 -0.31
C HIS A 75 8.03 -9.53 -0.23
N TYR A 76 7.72 -8.56 0.62
CA TYR A 76 8.39 -7.26 0.59
C TYR A 76 9.80 -7.28 1.17
N SER A 77 10.14 -8.21 2.06
CA SER A 77 11.51 -8.34 2.57
C SER A 77 12.54 -8.65 1.48
N ARG A 78 12.09 -9.13 0.31
CA ARG A 78 12.93 -9.48 -0.84
C ARG A 78 12.96 -8.38 -1.90
N CYS A 79 12.20 -7.30 -1.73
CA CYS A 79 12.25 -6.17 -2.65
C CYS A 79 13.60 -5.44 -2.52
N PRO A 80 14.18 -4.96 -3.63
CA PRO A 80 15.34 -4.09 -3.60
C PRO A 80 15.10 -2.89 -2.70
N SER A 81 16.18 -2.37 -2.12
CA SER A 81 16.17 -1.14 -1.34
C SER A 81 15.37 -1.20 -0.04
N VAL A 82 14.62 -2.28 0.24
CA VAL A 82 14.01 -2.48 1.57
C VAL A 82 15.12 -2.81 2.56
N LYS A 83 15.31 -1.93 3.54
CA LYS A 83 16.33 -2.09 4.59
C LYS A 83 15.81 -2.88 5.79
N GLU A 84 14.58 -2.61 6.18
CA GLU A 84 13.90 -3.25 7.30
C GLU A 84 12.37 -3.15 7.12
N ILE A 85 11.66 -4.00 7.85
CA ILE A 85 10.20 -3.94 7.97
C ILE A 85 9.83 -3.65 9.42
N VAL A 86 9.00 -2.65 9.63
CA VAL A 86 8.52 -2.23 10.93
C VAL A 86 7.02 -2.47 11.01
N VAL A 87 6.64 -3.39 11.89
CA VAL A 87 5.26 -3.81 12.12
C VAL A 87 4.72 -3.10 13.35
N VAL A 88 3.78 -2.17 13.15
CA VAL A 88 3.01 -1.55 14.22
C VAL A 88 1.84 -2.49 14.54
N TRP A 89 1.92 -3.16 15.70
CA TRP A 89 0.95 -4.15 16.12
C TRP A 89 -0.13 -3.50 17.00
N ASN A 90 -1.32 -3.30 16.43
CA ASN A 90 -2.32 -2.39 16.96
C ASN A 90 -3.32 -3.04 17.93
N LYS A 91 -3.48 -4.37 17.87
CA LYS A 91 -4.44 -5.11 18.68
C LYS A 91 -4.18 -6.62 18.65
N GLY A 92 -4.40 -7.27 19.78
CA GLY A 92 -4.35 -8.72 19.94
C GLY A 92 -2.94 -9.23 20.25
N LYS A 93 -2.76 -10.55 20.29
CA LYS A 93 -1.46 -11.17 20.59
C LYS A 93 -0.52 -11.02 19.38
N PRO A 94 0.65 -10.37 19.51
CA PRO A 94 1.63 -10.29 18.43
C PRO A 94 2.21 -11.67 18.07
N PRO A 95 2.64 -11.88 16.82
CA PRO A 95 3.39 -13.06 16.46
C PRO A 95 4.80 -13.01 17.04
N GLU A 96 5.43 -14.17 17.16
CA GLU A 96 6.87 -14.23 17.41
C GLU A 96 7.63 -13.81 16.14
N LEU A 97 8.87 -13.32 16.26
CA LEU A 97 9.65 -12.97 15.07
C LEU A 97 9.94 -14.19 14.18
N SER A 98 10.05 -15.39 14.77
CA SER A 98 10.23 -16.65 14.06
C SER A 98 9.03 -17.04 13.18
N ASP A 99 7.84 -16.47 13.42
CA ASP A 99 6.67 -16.66 12.57
C ASP A 99 6.74 -15.89 11.24
N LEU A 100 7.71 -14.97 11.11
CA LEU A 100 7.82 -14.03 10.00
C LEU A 100 9.06 -14.36 9.14
N GLU A 101 8.82 -15.03 8.01
CA GLU A 101 9.87 -15.34 7.04
C GLU A 101 10.34 -14.07 6.33
N SER A 102 11.53 -13.56 6.67
CA SER A 102 12.06 -12.30 6.15
C SER A 102 13.53 -12.40 5.72
N ALA A 103 13.88 -11.73 4.62
CA ALA A 103 15.27 -11.55 4.18
C ALA A 103 15.94 -10.29 4.80
N VAL A 104 15.18 -9.45 5.50
CA VAL A 104 15.66 -8.23 6.17
C VAL A 104 15.19 -8.21 7.64
N PRO A 105 15.80 -7.40 8.52
CA PRO A 105 15.33 -7.24 9.89
C PRO A 105 13.84 -6.85 9.96
N VAL A 106 13.12 -7.48 10.90
CA VAL A 106 11.73 -7.15 11.22
C VAL A 106 11.64 -6.71 12.67
N ARG A 107 11.03 -5.56 12.92
CA ARG A 107 10.74 -5.04 14.27
C ARG A 107 9.24 -4.99 14.49
N ILE A 108 8.77 -5.54 15.60
CA ILE A 108 7.37 -5.43 16.01
C ILE A 108 7.28 -4.41 17.15
N ARG A 109 6.55 -3.33 16.94
CA ARG A 109 6.19 -2.37 17.99
C ARG A 109 4.74 -2.62 18.39
N VAL A 110 4.53 -3.12 19.60
CA VAL A 110 3.19 -3.35 20.15
C VAL A 110 2.66 -2.04 20.71
N GLU A 111 1.42 -1.71 20.35
CA GLU A 111 0.75 -0.51 20.82
C GLU A 111 -0.27 -0.85 21.91
N GLU A 112 -0.31 -0.05 22.97
CA GLU A 112 -1.25 -0.24 24.08
C GLU A 112 -2.70 0.03 23.66
N LYS A 113 -2.89 1.02 22.77
CA LYS A 113 -4.19 1.46 22.28
C LYS A 113 -4.32 1.16 20.79
N ASN A 114 -5.44 0.56 20.40
CA ASN A 114 -5.81 0.41 19.01
C ASN A 114 -6.18 1.77 18.39
N SER A 115 -5.21 2.44 17.79
CA SER A 115 -5.36 3.76 17.15
C SER A 115 -4.75 3.75 15.75
N LEU A 116 -5.42 4.41 14.80
CA LEU A 116 -4.85 4.66 13.49
C LEU A 116 -3.64 5.61 13.51
N ASN A 117 -3.51 6.43 14.56
CA ASN A 117 -2.43 7.41 14.69
C ASN A 117 -1.07 6.75 14.93
N ASN A 118 -1.05 5.50 15.42
CA ASN A 118 0.17 4.78 15.79
C ASN A 118 1.15 4.61 14.63
N ARG A 119 0.66 4.48 13.39
CA ARG A 119 1.51 4.37 12.18
C ARG A 119 2.33 5.62 11.85
N PHE A 120 2.09 6.73 12.54
CA PHE A 120 2.81 7.99 12.36
C PHE A 120 3.74 8.32 13.53
N ASN A 121 3.91 7.45 14.52
CA ASN A 121 4.73 7.75 15.70
C ASN A 121 6.24 7.84 15.35
N LEU A 122 6.85 8.97 15.76
CA LEU A 122 8.21 9.45 15.46
C LEU A 122 9.35 8.47 15.77
N MET A 123 9.15 7.53 16.70
CA MET A 123 10.21 6.59 17.14
C MET A 123 10.75 5.64 16.05
N MET A 124 10.30 5.74 14.80
CA MET A 124 10.56 4.71 13.80
C MET A 124 11.65 5.03 12.77
N LEU A 125 11.86 6.27 12.32
CA LEU A 125 12.52 6.50 11.01
C LEU A 125 13.25 7.85 10.85
N ASN A 126 14.25 7.88 9.94
CA ASN A 126 15.06 9.07 9.57
C ASN A 126 14.90 9.46 8.09
N LYS A 127 14.78 10.79 7.84
CA LYS A 127 15.06 11.64 6.66
C LYS A 127 14.55 11.28 5.25
N ALA A 128 13.68 12.13 4.68
CA ALA A 128 13.60 12.64 3.28
C ALA A 128 12.29 13.41 2.99
N SER A 129 12.30 14.72 2.69
CA SER A 129 11.11 15.58 2.57
C SER A 129 10.27 15.43 1.28
N GLU A 130 9.26 14.54 1.26
CA GLU A 130 8.07 14.58 0.35
C GLU A 130 7.11 13.38 0.62
N ILE A 131 5.87 13.43 0.09
CA ILE A 131 4.96 12.27 0.02
C ILE A 131 4.79 11.88 -1.45
N VAL A 132 5.19 10.66 -1.80
CA VAL A 132 4.98 10.05 -3.11
C VAL A 132 4.14 8.81 -2.91
N GLY A 133 2.96 8.70 -3.53
CA GLY A 133 2.10 7.54 -3.30
C GLY A 133 1.14 7.22 -4.43
N PHE A 134 0.63 6.00 -4.41
CA PHE A 134 -0.07 5.38 -5.54
C PHE A 134 -1.59 5.59 -5.53
N TYR A 135 -2.14 6.17 -4.47
CA TYR A 135 -3.60 6.27 -4.28
C TYR A 135 -4.05 7.74 -4.18
N PRO A 136 -4.09 8.45 -5.32
CA PRO A 136 -4.54 9.84 -5.37
C PRO A 136 -6.04 9.94 -5.12
N ARG A 137 -6.47 11.00 -4.44
CA ARG A 137 -7.88 11.30 -4.17
C ARG A 137 -8.12 12.79 -4.42
N LEU A 138 -9.33 13.09 -4.88
CA LEU A 138 -9.78 14.46 -5.06
C LEU A 138 -10.84 14.78 -4.03
N THR A 139 -10.72 15.94 -3.42
CA THR A 139 -11.72 16.53 -2.53
C THR A 139 -12.09 17.90 -3.04
N ASP A 140 -13.38 18.10 -3.26
CA ASP A 140 -13.89 19.33 -3.81
C ASP A 140 -15.30 19.63 -3.29
N GLY A 141 -15.79 20.83 -3.60
CA GLY A 141 -17.07 21.35 -3.14
C GLY A 141 -17.03 22.08 -1.79
N SER A 142 -18.19 22.59 -1.40
CA SER A 142 -18.43 23.22 -0.10
C SER A 142 -19.80 22.77 0.40
N PRO A 143 -19.88 21.83 1.37
CA PRO A 143 -18.77 21.18 2.08
C PRO A 143 -17.95 20.22 1.19
N LEU A 144 -16.69 19.97 1.59
CA LEU A 144 -15.78 19.04 0.91
C LEU A 144 -16.36 17.63 0.84
N LYS A 145 -16.28 17.00 -0.33
CA LYS A 145 -16.65 15.60 -0.54
C LYS A 145 -15.43 14.74 -0.83
N TYR A 146 -15.36 13.57 -0.18
CA TYR A 146 -14.34 12.57 -0.49
C TYR A 146 -14.66 11.85 -1.80
N ARG A 147 -13.77 11.93 -2.80
CA ARG A 147 -13.92 11.25 -4.09
C ARG A 147 -12.79 10.27 -4.34
N ASP A 148 -13.11 9.22 -5.10
CA ASP A 148 -12.18 8.14 -5.41
C ASP A 148 -11.17 8.52 -6.50
N GLU A 149 -10.32 7.55 -6.84
CA GLU A 149 -9.28 7.72 -7.86
C GLU A 149 -9.87 7.93 -9.26
N LYS A 150 -10.92 7.19 -9.62
CA LYS A 150 -11.57 7.32 -10.94
C LYS A 150 -12.05 8.75 -11.14
N TYR A 151 -12.66 9.34 -10.11
CA TYR A 151 -13.07 10.73 -10.12
C TYR A 151 -11.87 11.69 -10.20
N ALA A 152 -10.83 11.49 -9.39
CA ALA A 152 -9.63 12.33 -9.44
C ALA A 152 -9.01 12.35 -10.85
N ARG A 153 -8.81 11.17 -11.44
CA ARG A 153 -8.26 11.00 -12.80
C ARG A 153 -9.16 11.65 -13.86
N SER A 154 -10.48 11.45 -13.80
CA SER A 154 -11.40 12.06 -14.77
C SER A 154 -11.46 13.60 -14.66
N HIS A 155 -11.07 14.17 -13.52
CA HIS A 155 -11.01 15.62 -13.30
C HIS A 155 -9.59 16.17 -13.45
N GLY A 156 -8.62 15.36 -13.87
CA GLY A 156 -7.26 15.81 -14.18
C GLY A 156 -6.47 16.33 -12.96
N GLY A 157 -6.80 15.88 -11.75
CA GLY A 157 -5.96 16.19 -10.60
C GLY A 157 -6.44 15.63 -9.27
N TYR A 158 -5.61 15.83 -8.25
CA TYR A 158 -5.80 15.34 -6.89
C TYR A 158 -5.31 16.39 -5.89
N ASN A 159 -5.80 16.32 -4.65
CA ASN A 159 -5.32 17.16 -3.55
C ASN A 159 -5.07 16.35 -2.27
N MET A 160 -5.13 15.02 -2.37
CA MET A 160 -4.76 14.10 -1.31
C MET A 160 -4.11 12.84 -1.88
N ILE A 161 -3.22 12.24 -1.09
CA ILE A 161 -2.64 10.91 -1.35
C ILE A 161 -2.89 10.05 -0.11
N LEU A 162 -3.39 8.83 -0.30
CA LEU A 162 -3.55 7.89 0.82
C LEU A 162 -2.21 7.25 1.20
N THR A 163 -1.85 7.33 2.48
CA THR A 163 -0.59 6.81 3.03
C THR A 163 -0.52 5.27 3.12
N GLY A 164 -1.52 4.55 2.62
CA GLY A 164 -1.55 3.08 2.65
C GLY A 164 -0.58 2.43 1.66
N ALA A 165 -0.15 3.18 0.64
CA ALA A 165 0.93 2.83 -0.27
C ALA A 165 1.59 4.14 -0.72
N ALA A 166 2.46 4.67 0.13
CA ALA A 166 3.20 5.89 -0.13
C ALA A 166 4.58 5.85 0.54
N PHE A 167 5.56 6.44 -0.12
CA PHE A 167 6.82 6.88 0.46
C PHE A 167 6.59 8.26 1.10
N ILE A 168 7.04 8.41 2.33
CA ILE A 168 6.77 9.59 3.15
C ILE A 168 8.05 9.98 3.88
N ASP A 169 8.31 11.28 3.96
CA ASP A 169 9.30 11.79 4.89
C ASP A 169 8.96 11.43 6.32
N SER A 170 9.75 10.56 6.93
CA SER A 170 9.60 10.31 8.35
C SER A 170 9.89 11.53 9.21
N GLU A 171 10.88 12.36 8.85
CA GLU A 171 11.29 13.47 9.69
C GLU A 171 10.25 14.60 9.63
N PHE A 172 9.95 15.12 8.44
CA PHE A 172 8.98 16.19 8.28
C PHE A 172 7.56 15.72 8.57
N ALA A 173 7.11 14.61 7.97
CA ALA A 173 5.70 14.25 8.06
C ALA A 173 5.33 13.84 9.49
N PHE A 174 6.18 13.10 10.21
CA PHE A 174 5.83 12.70 11.57
C PHE A 174 5.97 13.85 12.56
N LYS A 175 6.98 14.75 12.41
CA LYS A 175 7.06 15.97 13.23
C LYS A 175 5.82 16.85 13.01
N ARG A 176 5.44 17.09 11.75
CA ARG A 176 4.24 17.86 11.41
C ARG A 176 2.96 17.19 11.89
N TYR A 177 2.91 15.85 11.84
CA TYR A 177 1.75 15.08 12.28
C TYR A 177 1.58 15.09 13.79
N TRP A 178 2.67 15.09 14.57
CA TRP A 178 2.65 15.13 16.04
C TRP A 178 2.73 16.53 16.65
N SER A 179 2.83 17.58 15.82
CA SER A 179 2.83 18.96 16.30
C SER A 179 1.53 19.32 17.03
N GLU A 180 1.57 20.40 17.82
CA GLU A 180 0.40 20.90 18.53
C GLU A 180 -0.70 21.34 17.55
N GLU A 181 -0.33 21.92 16.40
CA GLU A 181 -1.29 22.32 15.37
C GLU A 181 -2.07 21.13 14.82
N ALA A 182 -1.47 19.93 14.75
CA ALA A 182 -2.14 18.74 14.25
C ALA A 182 -2.95 17.97 15.31
N LYS A 183 -2.84 18.34 16.60
CA LYS A 183 -3.39 17.59 17.73
C LYS A 183 -4.91 17.40 17.64
N ALA A 184 -5.65 18.49 17.44
CA ALA A 184 -7.10 18.43 17.27
C ALA A 184 -7.50 17.49 16.12
N GLY A 185 -6.68 17.46 15.07
CA GLY A 185 -6.91 16.58 13.94
C GLY A 185 -6.69 15.10 14.26
N ARG A 186 -5.64 14.76 15.02
CA ARG A 186 -5.38 13.38 15.49
C ARG A 186 -6.52 12.86 16.36
N GLU A 187 -7.10 13.71 17.21
CA GLU A 187 -8.24 13.36 18.06
C GLU A 187 -9.50 13.03 17.23
N VAL A 188 -9.75 13.79 16.16
CA VAL A 188 -10.84 13.51 15.21
C VAL A 188 -10.63 12.17 14.52
N VAL A 189 -9.40 11.87 14.07
CA VAL A 189 -9.09 10.56 13.48
C VAL A 189 -9.37 9.44 14.47
N ASP A 190 -8.93 9.59 15.72
CA ASP A 190 -9.13 8.58 16.75
C ASP A 190 -10.60 8.32 17.06
N LYS A 191 -11.41 9.38 17.06
CA LYS A 191 -12.83 9.31 17.38
C LYS A 191 -13.67 8.74 16.24
N TYR A 192 -13.34 9.05 14.99
CA TYR A 192 -14.24 8.77 13.85
C TYR A 192 -13.72 7.71 12.86
N PHE A 193 -12.40 7.49 12.77
CA PHE A 193 -11.81 6.62 11.73
C PHE A 193 -11.35 5.24 12.20
N ASN A 194 -11.29 4.97 13.50
CA ASN A 194 -10.81 3.68 14.01
C ASN A 194 -11.71 2.47 13.65
N SER A 195 -12.89 2.71 13.06
CA SER A 195 -13.83 1.67 12.62
C SER A 195 -13.97 1.65 11.09
N ILE A 196 -13.36 0.67 10.43
CA ILE A 196 -13.52 0.46 8.98
C ILE A 196 -14.88 -0.19 8.73
N SER A 197 -15.79 0.52 8.09
CA SER A 197 -17.05 -0.06 7.61
C SER A 197 -16.79 -0.98 6.42
N ARG A 198 -17.41 -2.17 6.41
CA ARG A 198 -17.44 -3.04 5.21
C ARG A 198 -18.32 -2.46 4.08
N ASN A 199 -18.93 -1.29 4.30
CA ASN A 199 -19.72 -0.57 3.32
C ASN A 199 -18.97 0.68 2.84
N THR A 200 -18.60 0.68 1.56
CA THR A 200 -17.86 1.77 0.91
C THR A 200 -18.58 3.11 1.00
N GLN A 201 -19.91 3.14 0.85
CA GLN A 201 -20.68 4.39 0.89
C GLN A 201 -20.70 5.00 2.29
N VAL A 202 -20.86 4.16 3.31
CA VAL A 202 -20.75 4.59 4.71
C VAL A 202 -19.35 5.13 4.98
N HIS A 203 -18.32 4.44 4.50
CA HIS A 203 -16.93 4.87 4.65
C HIS A 203 -16.66 6.22 3.98
N TYR A 204 -17.23 6.46 2.80
CA TYR A 204 -17.06 7.73 2.05
C TYR A 204 -17.81 8.88 2.73
N ARG A 205 -18.96 8.61 3.33
CA ARG A 205 -19.69 9.58 4.16
C ARG A 205 -18.84 9.99 5.37
N ILE A 206 -18.36 9.03 6.15
CA ILE A 206 -17.49 9.29 7.32
C ILE A 206 -16.26 10.12 6.91
N ARG A 207 -15.63 9.77 5.78
CA ARG A 207 -14.49 10.51 5.24
C ARG A 207 -14.86 11.95 4.87
N SER A 208 -16.00 12.17 4.23
CA SER A 208 -16.47 13.51 3.86
C SER A 208 -16.78 14.35 5.11
N ASP A 209 -17.44 13.78 6.11
CA ASP A 209 -17.75 14.46 7.37
C ASP A 209 -16.47 14.87 8.13
N CYS A 210 -15.45 14.01 8.11
CA CYS A 210 -14.16 14.33 8.70
C CYS A 210 -13.42 15.42 7.92
N LEU A 211 -13.45 15.37 6.59
CA LEU A 211 -12.87 16.43 5.75
C LEU A 211 -13.54 17.78 5.97
N HIS A 212 -14.86 17.80 6.20
CA HIS A 212 -15.56 19.02 6.57
C HIS A 212 -15.07 19.57 7.91
N LYS A 213 -14.87 18.71 8.91
CA LYS A 213 -14.28 19.12 10.20
C LYS A 213 -12.84 19.63 10.03
N PHE A 214 -12.03 18.94 9.23
CA PHE A 214 -10.68 19.39 8.93
C PHE A 214 -10.64 20.73 8.20
N SER A 215 -11.58 20.98 7.28
CA SER A 215 -11.63 22.26 6.58
C SER A 215 -11.99 23.42 7.50
N GLN A 216 -12.74 23.16 8.58
CA GLN A 216 -13.00 24.14 9.62
C GLN A 216 -11.76 24.42 10.49
N MET A 217 -10.88 23.43 10.69
CA MET A 217 -9.67 23.58 11.52
C MET A 217 -8.48 24.17 10.76
N TYR A 218 -8.30 23.76 9.51
CA TYR A 218 -7.06 23.99 8.76
C TYR A 218 -7.26 24.70 7.42
N GLY A 219 -8.50 25.07 7.09
CA GLY A 219 -8.86 25.65 5.81
C GLY A 219 -9.19 24.62 4.73
N ASN A 220 -9.78 25.10 3.64
CA ASN A 220 -10.30 24.25 2.56
C ASN A 220 -9.17 23.80 1.61
N LEU A 221 -9.15 22.50 1.28
CA LEU A 221 -8.17 21.89 0.37
C LEU A 221 -8.58 21.96 -1.12
N ALA A 222 -9.80 22.39 -1.44
CA ALA A 222 -10.33 22.36 -2.81
C ALA A 222 -9.48 23.19 -3.80
N SER A 223 -8.86 24.27 -3.33
CA SER A 223 -7.96 25.11 -4.15
C SER A 223 -6.56 24.52 -4.32
N LEU A 224 -6.17 23.53 -3.51
CA LEU A 224 -4.83 22.93 -3.49
C LEU A 224 -4.73 21.72 -4.42
N LYS A 225 -5.20 21.85 -5.66
CA LYS A 225 -5.24 20.76 -6.64
C LYS A 225 -3.92 20.65 -7.41
N SER A 226 -3.28 19.50 -7.32
CA SER A 226 -2.16 19.08 -8.15
C SER A 226 -2.66 18.40 -9.43
N LYS A 227 -1.91 18.56 -10.53
CA LYS A 227 -2.14 17.86 -11.80
C LYS A 227 -1.40 16.51 -11.79
N PHE A 228 -1.88 15.56 -12.60
CA PHE A 228 -1.11 14.35 -12.94
C PHE A 228 -0.03 14.67 -13.97
N ASN A 229 1.00 13.84 -14.06
CA ASN A 229 2.10 13.96 -15.02
C ASN A 229 2.78 15.36 -15.02
N GLY A 230 2.79 16.04 -13.87
CA GLY A 230 3.52 17.28 -13.64
C GLY A 230 5.01 17.07 -13.34
N ARG A 231 5.45 15.85 -12.96
CA ARG A 231 6.87 15.54 -12.79
C ARG A 231 7.47 15.10 -14.13
N SER A 232 8.63 15.66 -14.45
CA SER A 232 9.39 15.28 -15.65
C SER A 232 10.02 13.89 -15.56
N ASP A 233 10.08 13.30 -14.37
CA ASP A 233 10.67 11.98 -14.12
C ASP A 233 9.68 10.82 -14.28
N GLY A 234 8.41 11.10 -14.61
CA GLY A 234 7.40 10.08 -14.92
C GLY A 234 6.90 9.29 -13.71
N TRP A 235 7.22 9.71 -12.48
CA TRP A 235 6.77 9.05 -11.26
C TRP A 235 5.30 9.32 -10.91
N ASP A 236 4.65 10.24 -11.60
CA ASP A 236 3.27 10.66 -11.37
C ASP A 236 2.31 10.26 -12.51
N VAL A 237 2.26 8.95 -12.77
CA VAL A 237 1.36 8.27 -13.73
C VAL A 237 -0.10 8.10 -13.25
#